data_AF-A0A4Q4WAF5-F1
#
_entry.id   AF-A0A4Q4WAF5-F1
#
_cell.length_a   1.000
_cell.length_b   1.000
_cell.length_c   1.000
_cell.angle_alpha   90.00
_cell.angle_beta   90.00
_cell.angle_gamma   90.00
#
_symmetry.space_group_name_H-M   'P 1'
#
loop_
_entity.id
_entity.type
_entity.pdbx_description
1 polymer ?
#
loop_
_entity_poly.entity_id
_entity_poly.type
_entity_poly.pdbx_seq_one_letter_code
_entity_poly.pdbx_strand_id
1 'polypeptide(L)'
;MLCVALTTAITWLGSFIVARTTPYMITGLGYGTYFVFASILMAMGAWACFFVPETKGISLEEMDALFARPVLKTCWDQMRGRRIPLDLLESGSVSAEKAEAKEIE
;
A
#
# COMPACT_ATOMS: atom_id res chain seq x y z
N MET A 1 -15.50 5.93 -8.00
CA MET A 1 -16.52 5.58 -6.99
C MET A 1 -16.32 4.17 -6.41
N LEU A 2 -16.01 3.14 -7.22
CA LEU A 2 -15.88 1.75 -6.75
C LEU A 2 -14.78 1.54 -5.68
N CYS A 3 -13.59 2.16 -5.82
CA CYS A 3 -12.53 2.03 -4.82
C CYS A 3 -12.97 2.46 -3.42
N VAL A 4 -13.57 3.65 -3.29
CA VAL A 4 -14.00 4.18 -1.99
C VAL A 4 -15.08 3.31 -1.36
N ALA A 5 -16.00 2.78 -2.18
CA ALA A 5 -17.03 1.85 -1.71
C ALA A 5 -16.44 0.54 -1.20
N LEU A 6 -15.49 -0.06 -1.93
CA LEU A 6 -14.81 -1.30 -1.52
C LEU A 6 -13.99 -1.11 -0.24
N THR A 7 -13.22 -0.01 -0.14
CA THR A 7 -12.46 0.33 1.08
C THR A 7 -13.37 0.45 2.28
N THR A 8 -14.50 1.16 2.13
CA THR A 8 -15.47 1.33 3.21
C THR A 8 -16.10 0.00 3.60
N ALA A 9 -16.51 -0.82 2.63
CA ALA A 9 -17.10 -2.13 2.88
C ALA A 9 -16.13 -3.06 3.64
N ILE A 10 -14.86 -3.12 3.24
CA ILE A 10 -13.82 -3.92 3.91
C ILE A 10 -13.55 -3.42 5.33
N THR A 11 -13.58 -2.11 5.56
CA THR A 11 -13.34 -1.53 6.90
C THR A 11 -14.44 -1.94 7.88
N TRP A 12 -15.70 -1.87 7.45
CA TRP A 12 -16.84 -2.32 8.26
C TRP A 12 -16.87 -3.83 8.43
N LEU A 13 -16.55 -4.58 7.38
CA LEU A 13 -16.45 -6.04 7.44
C LEU A 13 -15.35 -6.48 8.43
N GLY A 14 -14.18 -5.85 8.39
CA GLY A 14 -13.09 -6.11 9.34
C GLY A 14 -13.50 -5.83 10.79
N SER A 15 -14.21 -4.72 11.02
CA SER A 15 -14.76 -4.38 12.33
C SER A 15 -15.76 -5.43 12.83
N PHE A 16 -16.61 -5.95 11.95
CA PHE A 16 -17.56 -7.04 12.27
C PHE A 16 -16.85 -8.36 12.61
N ILE A 17 -15.84 -8.75 11.81
CA ILE A 17 -15.06 -9.98 12.03
C ILE A 17 -14.38 -9.90 13.40
N VAL A 18 -13.74 -8.79 13.74
CA VAL A 18 -13.08 -8.61 15.05
C VAL A 18 -14.11 -8.63 16.17
N ALA A 19 -15.23 -7.92 16.04
CA ALA A 19 -16.28 -7.88 17.06
C ALA A 19 -16.87 -9.27 17.36
N ARG A 20 -17.03 -10.11 16.34
CA ARG A 20 -17.52 -11.49 16.51
C ARG A 20 -16.45 -12.44 17.00
N THR A 21 -15.22 -12.35 16.50
CA THR A 21 -14.15 -13.32 16.78
C THR A 21 -13.53 -13.11 18.15
N THR A 22 -13.39 -11.87 18.61
CA THR A 22 -12.78 -11.52 19.90
C THR A 22 -13.40 -12.23 21.12
N PRO A 23 -14.73 -12.26 21.31
CA PRO A 23 -15.32 -12.98 22.45
C PRO A 23 -15.09 -14.49 22.40
N TYR A 24 -15.10 -15.13 21.22
CA TYR A 24 -14.78 -16.56 21.08
C TYR A 24 -13.31 -16.86 21.38
N MET A 25 -12.41 -15.96 20.99
CA MET A 25 -10.99 -16.14 21.28
C MET A 25 -10.70 -15.97 22.77
N ILE A 26 -11.33 -15.02 23.45
CA ILE A 26 -11.08 -14.76 24.88
C ILE A 26 -11.56 -15.93 25.75
N THR A 27 -12.69 -16.55 25.41
CA THR A 27 -13.20 -17.72 26.16
C THR A 27 -12.41 -19.00 25.89
N GLY A 28 -11.81 -19.15 24.70
CA GLY A 28 -11.01 -20.32 24.33
C GLY A 28 -9.54 -20.23 24.74
N LEU A 29 -8.87 -19.11 24.47
CA LEU A 29 -7.42 -18.93 24.62
C LEU A 29 -7.00 -18.00 25.77
N GLY A 30 -7.95 -17.27 26.38
CA GLY A 30 -7.66 -16.32 27.46
C GLY A 30 -6.60 -15.28 27.07
N TYR A 31 -5.45 -15.30 27.76
CA TYR A 31 -4.34 -14.38 27.50
C TYR A 31 -3.64 -14.61 26.14
N GLY A 32 -3.76 -15.81 25.56
CA GLY A 32 -3.18 -16.13 24.24
C GLY A 32 -3.73 -15.27 23.09
N THR A 33 -4.89 -14.65 23.29
CA THR A 33 -5.53 -13.76 22.29
C THR A 33 -4.70 -12.53 21.96
N TYR A 34 -4.01 -11.94 22.95
CA TYR A 34 -3.19 -10.76 22.73
C TYR A 34 -1.98 -11.05 21.83
N PHE A 35 -1.40 -12.25 21.93
CA PHE A 35 -0.30 -12.65 21.05
C PHE A 35 -0.75 -12.86 19.59
N VAL A 36 -1.98 -13.33 19.37
CA VAL A 36 -2.56 -13.45 18.03
C VAL A 36 -2.79 -12.07 17.41
N PHE A 37 -3.33 -11.12 18.17
CA PHE A 37 -3.45 -9.75 17.67
C PHE A 37 -2.09 -9.10 17.41
N ALA A 38 -1.11 -9.31 18.30
CA ALA A 38 0.23 -8.78 18.12
C ALA A 38 0.93 -9.34 16.86
N SER A 39 0.79 -10.63 16.57
CA SER A 39 1.39 -11.24 15.38
C SER A 39 0.76 -10.72 14.08
N ILE A 40 -0.57 -10.52 14.06
CA ILE A 40 -1.28 -9.93 12.93
C ILE A 40 -0.84 -8.47 12.73
N LEU A 41 -0.71 -7.69 13.79
CA LEU A 41 -0.23 -6.31 13.72
C LEU A 41 1.21 -6.22 13.21
N MET A 42 2.10 -7.11 13.67
CA MET A 42 3.47 -7.17 13.16
C MET A 42 3.52 -7.56 11.67
N ALA A 43 2.69 -8.53 11.25
CA ALA A 43 2.58 -8.91 9.85
C ALA A 43 2.04 -7.76 8.97
N MET A 44 1.03 -7.03 9.46
CA MET A 44 0.52 -5.82 8.80
C MET A 44 1.58 -4.72 8.72
N GLY A 45 2.33 -4.49 9.79
CA GLY A 45 3.41 -3.51 9.81
C GLY A 45 4.50 -3.84 8.80
N ALA A 46 4.93 -5.10 8.75
CA ALA A 46 5.88 -5.57 7.75
C ALA A 46 5.33 -5.38 6.32
N TRP A 47 4.09 -5.78 6.07
CA TRP A 47 3.45 -5.58 4.77
C TRP A 47 3.40 -4.11 4.37
N ALA A 48 3.00 -3.22 5.28
CA ALA A 48 2.95 -1.78 5.03
C ALA A 48 4.33 -1.22 4.66
N CYS A 49 5.39 -1.62 5.35
CA CYS A 49 6.75 -1.16 5.04
C CYS A 49 7.27 -1.60 3.67
N PHE A 50 6.81 -2.73 3.13
CA PHE A 50 7.30 -3.26 1.84
C PHE A 50 6.40 -2.95 0.65
N PHE A 51 5.10 -2.80 0.85
CA PHE A 51 4.11 -2.67 -0.23
C PHE A 51 3.49 -1.27 -0.35
N VAL A 52 3.58 -0.43 0.68
CA VAL A 52 2.95 0.90 0.68
C VAL A 52 4.03 1.98 0.55
N PRO A 53 4.22 2.57 -0.63
CA PRO A 53 5.12 3.71 -0.78
C PRO A 53 4.55 4.93 -0.03
N GLU A 54 5.43 5.74 0.53
CA GLU A 54 5.07 6.99 1.20
C GLU A 54 4.53 7.99 0.17
N THR A 55 3.31 8.48 0.39
CA THR A 55 2.59 9.40 -0.49
C THR A 55 2.59 10.84 0.03
N LYS A 56 3.08 11.09 1.25
CA LYS A 56 3.10 12.43 1.83
C LYS A 56 4.05 13.37 1.08
N GLY A 57 3.52 14.52 0.66
CA GLY A 57 4.29 15.58 0.02
C GLY A 57 4.50 15.42 -1.48
N ILE A 58 3.82 14.47 -2.11
CA ILE A 58 3.78 14.26 -3.56
C ILE A 58 2.48 14.87 -4.11
N SER A 59 2.54 15.53 -5.26
CA SER A 59 1.35 16.11 -5.89
C SER A 59 0.43 15.00 -6.42
N LEU A 60 -0.87 15.28 -6.59
CA LEU A 60 -1.81 14.30 -7.15
C LEU A 60 -1.48 13.94 -8.59
N GLU A 61 -0.85 14.85 -9.34
CA GLU A 61 -0.45 14.67 -10.74
C GLU A 61 0.71 13.68 -10.85
N GLU A 62 1.61 13.67 -9.87
CA GLU A 62 2.79 12.80 -9.87
C GLU A 62 2.54 11.41 -9.24
N MET A 63 1.33 11.14 -8.73
CA MET A 63 0.99 9.85 -8.12
C MET A 63 1.10 8.69 -9.10
N ASP A 64 0.76 8.91 -10.37
CA ASP A 64 0.83 7.85 -11.38
C ASP A 64 2.30 7.42 -11.64
N ALA A 65 3.22 8.40 -11.68
CA ALA A 65 4.66 8.15 -11.79
C ALA A 65 5.24 7.41 -10.57
N LEU A 66 4.65 7.60 -9.38
CA LEU A 66 5.05 6.90 -8.16
C LEU A 66 4.69 5.40 -8.21
N PHE A 67 3.47 5.08 -8.67
CA PHE A 67 2.98 3.71 -8.76
C PHE A 67 3.45 2.96 -10.02
N ALA A 68 3.94 3.67 -11.04
CA ALA A 68 4.58 3.07 -12.22
C ALA A 68 5.87 2.29 -11.89
N ARG A 69 6.49 2.54 -10.73
CA ARG A 69 7.68 1.80 -10.28
C ARG A 69 7.31 0.55 -9.48
N PRO A 70 8.17 -0.49 -9.49
CA PRO A 70 8.00 -1.63 -8.60
C PRO A 70 7.99 -1.18 -7.14
N VAL A 71 6.85 -1.37 -6.46
CA VAL A 71 6.55 -0.85 -5.12
C VAL A 71 7.62 -1.18 -4.08
N LEU A 72 8.19 -2.39 -4.10
CA LEU A 72 9.28 -2.77 -3.19
C LEU A 72 10.53 -1.89 -3.34
N LYS A 73 10.89 -1.53 -4.57
CA LYS A 73 12.08 -0.72 -4.85
C LYS A 73 11.87 0.72 -4.40
N THR A 74 10.66 1.24 -4.63
CA THR A 74 10.26 2.59 -4.17
C THR A 74 10.24 2.67 -2.65
N CYS A 75 9.63 1.70 -1.96
CA CYS A 75 9.61 1.65 -0.50
C CYS A 75 11.04 1.57 0.08
N TRP A 76 11.90 0.74 -0.52
CA TRP A 76 13.29 0.57 -0.08
C TRP A 76 14.17 1.81 -0.30
N ASP A 77 13.96 2.55 -1.38
CA ASP A 77 14.66 3.82 -1.62
C ASP A 77 14.17 4.94 -0.70
N GLN A 78 12.87 4.97 -0.37
CA GLN A 78 12.30 5.91 0.60
C GLN A 78 12.77 5.63 2.04
N MET A 79 12.85 4.36 2.45
CA MET A 79 13.44 3.99 3.75
C MET A 79 14.89 4.46 3.91
N ARG A 80 15.65 4.58 2.81
CA ARG A 80 17.03 5.09 2.79
C ARG A 80 17.12 6.62 2.74
N GLY A 81 16.01 7.33 2.86
CA GLY A 81 15.96 8.80 2.87
C GLY A 81 16.31 9.43 1.52
N ARG A 82 16.32 8.65 0.43
CA ARG A 82 16.47 9.22 -0.92
C ARG A 82 15.15 9.84 -1.33
N ARG A 83 15.18 11.12 -1.68
CA ARG A 83 14.06 11.76 -2.38
C ARG A 83 13.93 11.12 -3.76
N ILE A 84 12.71 10.76 -4.12
CA ILE A 84 12.41 10.25 -5.46
C ILE A 84 12.30 11.48 -6.38
N PRO A 85 13.16 11.65 -7.39
CA PRO A 85 12.95 12.69 -8.39
C PRO A 85 11.81 12.24 -9.33
N LEU A 86 10.61 12.80 -9.16
CA LEU A 86 9.41 12.46 -9.93
C LEU A 86 9.44 13.07 -11.35
N ASP A 87 10.08 14.22 -11.50
CA ASP A 87 10.20 14.97 -12.76
C ASP A 87 11.05 14.22 -13.82
N LEU A 88 12.04 13.43 -13.38
CA LEU A 88 12.83 12.56 -14.24
C LEU A 88 12.08 11.29 -14.69
N LEU A 89 10.94 11.00 -14.07
CA LEU A 89 10.11 9.85 -14.42
C LEU A 89 9.01 10.21 -15.39
N GLU A 90 8.40 11.38 -15.24
CA GLU A 90 7.46 11.92 -16.23
C GLU A 90 8.13 12.02 -17.62
N SER A 91 9.38 12.46 -17.68
CA SER A 91 10.16 12.48 -18.93
C SER A 91 10.44 11.07 -19.49
N GLY A 92 10.53 10.06 -18.61
CA GLY A 92 10.72 8.66 -18.99
C GLY A 92 9.43 7.97 -19.47
N SER A 93 8.28 8.23 -18.83
CA SER A 93 6.98 7.72 -19.28
C SER A 93 6.55 8.37 -20.59
N VAL A 94 6.76 9.68 -20.76
CA VAL A 94 6.54 10.37 -22.04
C VAL A 94 7.46 9.83 -23.14
N SER A 95 8.72 9.50 -22.82
CA SER A 95 9.63 8.89 -23.80
C SER A 95 9.29 7.44 -24.14
N ALA A 96 8.73 6.67 -23.20
CA ALA A 96 8.28 5.30 -23.42
C ALA A 96 6.99 5.30 -24.27
N GLU A 97 6.03 6.16 -23.95
CA GLU A 97 4.80 6.34 -24.74
C GLU A 97 5.12 6.80 -26.17
N LYS A 98 6.08 7.72 -26.32
CA LYS A 98 6.52 8.20 -27.64
C LYS A 98 7.32 7.15 -28.44
N ALA A 99 7.92 6.18 -27.77
CA ALA A 99 8.58 5.05 -28.42
C ALA A 99 7.56 3.99 -28.88
N GLU A 100 6.56 3.67 -28.04
CA GLU A 100 5.47 2.76 -28.42
C GLU A 100 4.60 3.34 -29.55
N ALA A 101 4.30 4.64 -29.52
CA ALA A 101 3.55 5.30 -30.60
C ALA A 101 4.27 5.26 -31.95
N LYS A 102 5.60 5.19 -31.95
CA LYS A 102 6.44 5.13 -33.16
C LYS A 102 6.61 3.71 -33.72
N GLU A 103 6.36 2.68 -32.92
CA GLU A 103 6.44 1.28 -33.36
C GLU A 103 5.14 0.80 -34.03
N ILE A 104 4.03 1.53 -33.81
CA ILE A 104 2.70 1.21 -34.36
C ILE A 104 2.45 1.88 -35.73
N GLU A 105 3.34 2.79 -36.16
CA GLU A 105 3.28 3.52 -37.44
C GLU A 105 4.24 2.92 -38.49
#